data_AF-Q3C2H1-F1
#
_entry.id   AF-Q3C2H1-F1
#
_cell.length_a   1.000
_cell.length_b   1.000
_cell.length_c   1.000
_cell.angle_alpha   90.00
_cell.angle_beta   90.00
_cell.angle_gamma   90.00
#
_symmetry.space_group_name_H-M   'P 1'
#
loop_
_entity.id
_entity.type
_entity.pdbx_description
1 polymer ?
#
loop_
_entity_poly.entity_id
_entity_poly.type
_entity_poly.pdbx_seq_one_letter_code
_entity_poly.pdbx_strand_id
1 'polypeptide(L)'
;ALAFADDLVLVSDSEEGMGRSLGILEKFCQLTGLRVQPRKCHGFFMDKGVVNGCGTWEICGSPIHMIPPGESVRYLGVQVGPGRGVMEPDLIPTVHTWIERISEAPLKPSQRMRVLNSFALPRIIYQADLGKVTVTKLAQIDGIVRKAVKKWLHLSPSTCNGLLYSRNRDGGLGLLKLERLIPSVRTKRIYRMSRSPDIWTRRMTSHSVSKSDWEMLWVQAGGERGSAPVMGAVEAAPTDVERSPDYPDWRREENLAWSALRVQGVGADQFRGDRTSSSWIAEPASVGFAQRHWLAALALRAGVYPTREFLARGKEKSGAACRRCPARLESCSHILGQCPFVQANRIARHNKVCVLLATEAERFGWTVIREFRLEDAAGGLKIPDLVCKKADTVLIVDVTVRYEMDGETLKRAASEKVEHYLPVGQQITDKVGGRCFKVMGFPVGARGKWPASNNTVLAELGVPAGRMRTFARLVSRRTLLYSLDILRDFMREPAGRGTRVALIPAATGAAN
;
A
#
# COMPACT_ATOMS: atom_id res chain seq x y z
N ALA A 1 -21.61 18.13 33.35
CA ALA A 1 -22.25 17.58 32.13
C ALA A 1 -21.23 17.51 31.02
N LEU A 2 -21.30 16.49 30.17
CA LEU A 2 -20.51 16.39 28.93
C LEU A 2 -21.44 16.78 27.78
N ALA A 3 -21.01 17.64 26.87
CA ALA A 3 -21.85 18.10 25.77
C ALA A 3 -21.12 17.98 24.43
N PHE A 4 -21.84 17.52 23.41
CA PHE A 4 -21.41 17.54 22.03
C PHE A 4 -22.57 18.03 21.16
N ALA A 5 -22.51 19.28 20.70
CA ALA A 5 -23.65 19.95 20.07
C ALA A 5 -24.91 19.88 20.96
N ASP A 6 -25.99 19.27 20.49
CA ASP A 6 -27.24 19.05 21.21
C ASP A 6 -27.25 17.78 22.09
N ASP A 7 -26.29 16.88 21.92
CA ASP A 7 -26.13 15.68 22.75
C ASP A 7 -25.53 16.07 24.12
N LEU A 8 -26.36 16.03 25.17
CA LEU A 8 -25.99 16.32 26.56
C LEU A 8 -26.00 15.05 27.42
N VAL A 9 -24.91 14.81 28.14
CA VAL A 9 -24.81 13.73 29.15
C VAL A 9 -24.73 14.34 30.54
N LEU A 10 -25.73 14.01 31.36
CA LEU A 10 -25.76 14.29 32.79
C LEU A 10 -25.16 13.13 33.57
N VAL A 11 -24.35 13.45 34.58
CA VAL A 11 -23.70 12.47 35.45
C VAL A 11 -23.90 12.95 36.88
N SER A 12 -24.37 12.07 37.75
CA SER A 12 -24.58 12.31 39.18
C SER A 12 -24.09 11.09 39.95
N ASP A 13 -23.64 11.29 41.18
CA ASP A 13 -23.24 10.23 42.12
C ASP A 13 -24.42 9.64 42.91
N SER A 14 -25.61 10.25 42.80
CA SER A 14 -26.81 9.92 43.56
C SER A 14 -28.08 10.16 42.74
N GLU A 15 -29.15 9.43 43.09
CA GLU A 15 -30.49 9.63 42.49
C GLU A 15 -31.00 11.05 42.75
N GLU A 16 -30.89 11.56 43.97
CA GLU A 16 -31.26 12.93 44.33
C GLU A 16 -30.47 13.98 43.53
N GLY A 17 -29.17 13.76 43.32
CA GLY A 17 -28.33 14.62 42.48
C GLY A 17 -28.75 14.61 41.01
N MET A 18 -29.21 13.46 40.49
CA MET A 18 -29.73 13.36 39.13
C MET A 18 -31.05 14.13 39.00
N GLY A 19 -31.96 13.97 39.97
CA GLY A 19 -33.21 14.75 40.03
C GLY A 19 -32.95 16.26 40.02
N ARG A 20 -32.00 16.74 40.83
CA ARG A 20 -31.56 18.15 40.81
C ARG A 20 -31.01 18.57 39.44
N SER A 21 -30.19 17.73 38.81
CA SER A 21 -29.60 18.01 37.50
C SER A 21 -30.66 18.09 36.38
N LEU A 22 -31.65 17.19 36.41
CA LEU A 22 -32.78 17.22 35.50
C LEU A 22 -33.63 18.49 35.71
N GLY A 23 -33.90 18.88 36.96
CA GLY A 23 -34.61 20.13 37.26
C GLY A 23 -33.88 21.39 36.77
N ILE A 24 -32.54 21.41 36.86
CA ILE A 24 -31.72 22.50 36.28
C ILE A 24 -31.87 22.52 34.75
N LEU A 25 -31.82 21.35 34.10
CA LEU A 25 -31.99 21.25 32.65
C LEU A 25 -33.38 21.71 32.21
N GLU A 26 -34.44 21.33 32.92
CA GLU A 26 -35.80 21.80 32.66
C GLU A 26 -35.91 23.32 32.79
N LYS A 27 -35.35 23.89 33.86
CA LYS A 27 -35.37 25.35 34.06
C LYS A 27 -34.60 26.07 32.96
N PHE A 28 -33.46 25.53 32.55
CA PHE A 28 -32.69 26.06 31.43
C PHE A 28 -33.48 26.02 30.12
N CYS A 29 -34.15 24.92 29.82
CA CYS A 29 -35.02 24.79 28.65
C CYS A 29 -36.17 25.81 28.66
N GLN A 30 -36.81 26.02 29.82
CA GLN A 30 -37.86 27.04 29.99
C GLN A 30 -37.34 28.46 29.73
N LEU A 31 -36.15 28.80 30.23
CA LEU A 31 -35.56 30.14 30.08
C LEU A 31 -35.07 30.42 28.66
N THR A 32 -34.65 29.38 27.93
CA THR A 32 -34.08 29.52 26.58
C THR A 32 -35.07 29.25 25.45
N GLY A 33 -36.27 28.74 25.78
CA GLY A 33 -37.26 28.29 24.79
C GLY A 33 -36.91 26.96 24.10
N LEU A 34 -35.85 26.28 24.54
CA LEU A 34 -35.48 24.95 24.05
C LEU A 34 -36.46 23.89 24.58
N ARG A 35 -36.66 22.81 23.82
CA ARG A 35 -37.48 21.66 24.23
C ARG A 35 -36.68 20.37 24.14
N VAL A 36 -36.68 19.62 25.22
CA VAL A 36 -36.13 18.27 25.25
C VAL A 36 -37.08 17.32 24.52
N GLN A 37 -36.55 16.31 23.85
CA GLN A 37 -37.34 15.24 23.24
C GLN A 37 -37.19 13.95 24.07
N PRO A 38 -38.11 13.65 25.01
CA PRO A 38 -37.96 12.55 25.96
C PRO A 38 -37.71 11.18 25.30
N ARG A 39 -38.27 10.94 24.11
CA ARG A 39 -38.06 9.71 23.33
C ARG A 39 -36.62 9.47 22.88
N LYS A 40 -35.78 10.50 22.84
CA LYS A 40 -34.35 10.41 22.53
C LYS A 40 -33.48 10.42 23.79
N CYS A 41 -34.09 10.65 24.95
CA CYS A 41 -33.40 10.64 26.24
C CYS A 41 -33.32 9.21 26.74
N HIS A 42 -32.14 8.86 27.23
CA HIS A 42 -31.88 7.56 27.81
C HIS A 42 -31.06 7.75 29.08
N GLY A 43 -31.30 6.91 30.09
CA GLY A 43 -30.59 6.96 31.35
C GLY A 43 -30.42 5.56 31.93
N PHE A 44 -29.48 5.42 32.86
CA PHE A 44 -29.44 4.26 33.73
C PHE A 44 -28.87 4.69 35.08
N PHE A 45 -29.34 4.04 36.13
CA PHE A 45 -28.80 4.20 37.47
C PHE A 45 -28.06 2.92 37.86
N MET A 46 -26.96 3.06 38.58
CA MET A 46 -26.20 1.91 39.07
C MET A 46 -25.78 2.15 40.52
N ASP A 47 -26.25 1.28 41.41
CA ASP A 47 -25.81 1.24 42.80
C ASP A 47 -25.43 -0.19 43.19
N LYS A 48 -24.20 -0.37 43.70
CA LYS A 48 -23.66 -1.67 44.17
C LYS A 48 -23.93 -2.86 43.21
N GLY A 49 -23.88 -2.61 41.90
CA GLY A 49 -24.10 -3.62 40.86
C GLY A 49 -25.57 -3.86 40.48
N VAL A 50 -26.52 -3.21 41.16
CA VAL A 50 -27.94 -3.19 40.79
C VAL A 50 -28.18 -2.07 39.78
N VAL A 51 -28.73 -2.43 38.62
CA VAL A 51 -29.10 -1.48 37.55
C VAL A 51 -30.55 -1.07 37.74
N ASN A 52 -30.81 0.24 37.68
CA ASN A 52 -32.13 0.84 37.78
C ASN A 52 -32.91 0.43 39.05
N GLY A 53 -32.21 0.32 40.19
CA GLY A 53 -32.82 0.16 41.52
C GLY A 53 -33.48 1.43 42.06
N CYS A 54 -33.94 2.32 41.18
CA CYS A 54 -34.46 3.66 41.47
C CYS A 54 -35.82 3.87 40.79
N GLY A 55 -36.47 5.00 41.04
CA GLY A 55 -37.66 5.41 40.28
C GLY A 55 -37.34 5.63 38.79
N THR A 56 -38.36 5.59 37.94
CA THR A 56 -38.21 6.03 36.53
C THR A 56 -37.93 7.52 36.51
N TRP A 57 -36.87 7.94 35.84
CA TRP A 57 -36.55 9.36 35.73
C TRP A 57 -37.51 10.05 34.76
N GLU A 58 -37.86 11.29 35.09
CA GLU A 58 -38.76 12.11 34.28
C GLU A 58 -38.06 13.41 33.86
N ILE A 59 -38.43 13.91 32.67
CA ILE A 59 -38.06 15.24 32.22
C ILE A 59 -39.26 15.91 31.55
N CYS A 60 -39.60 17.11 32.00
CA CYS A 60 -40.81 17.85 31.62
C CYS A 60 -42.09 17.01 31.81
N GLY A 61 -42.16 16.23 32.90
CA GLY A 61 -43.29 15.34 33.20
C GLY A 61 -43.43 14.13 32.27
N SER A 62 -42.42 13.82 31.46
CA SER A 62 -42.38 12.64 30.59
C SER A 62 -41.31 11.66 31.07
N PRO A 63 -41.61 10.36 31.19
CA PRO A 63 -40.62 9.36 31.60
C PRO A 63 -39.53 9.19 30.53
N ILE A 64 -38.30 9.03 31.00
CA ILE A 64 -37.12 8.73 30.20
C ILE A 64 -36.96 7.22 30.09
N HIS A 65 -36.47 6.73 28.95
CA HIS A 65 -36.13 5.32 28.81
C HIS A 65 -34.96 4.94 29.72
N MET A 66 -35.25 4.14 30.74
CA MET A 66 -34.24 3.57 31.65
C MET A 66 -33.66 2.31 31.03
N ILE A 67 -32.40 2.34 30.62
CA ILE A 67 -31.73 1.27 29.89
C ILE A 67 -31.55 0.06 30.82
N PRO A 68 -32.22 -1.07 30.57
CA PRO A 68 -32.10 -2.27 31.41
C PRO A 68 -30.77 -3.00 31.18
N PRO A 69 -30.42 -3.96 32.06
CA PRO A 69 -29.32 -4.88 31.83
C PRO A 69 -29.45 -5.59 30.47
N GLY A 70 -28.37 -5.63 29.69
CA GLY A 70 -28.32 -6.30 28.38
C GLY A 70 -28.74 -5.42 27.20
N GLU A 71 -29.40 -4.29 27.44
CA GLU A 71 -29.69 -3.29 26.42
C GLU A 71 -28.56 -2.25 26.32
N SER A 72 -28.46 -1.60 25.15
CA SER A 72 -27.52 -0.51 24.90
C SER A 72 -28.14 0.52 23.96
N VAL A 73 -27.73 1.78 24.11
CA VAL A 73 -28.17 2.90 23.27
C VAL A 73 -27.02 3.50 22.50
N ARG A 74 -27.32 4.07 21.33
CA ARG A 74 -26.33 4.70 20.47
C ARG A 74 -26.01 6.10 20.99
N TYR A 75 -24.76 6.34 21.36
CA TYR A 75 -24.24 7.66 21.73
C TYR A 75 -22.97 7.95 20.94
N LEU A 76 -22.92 9.09 20.24
CA LEU A 76 -21.79 9.51 19.39
C LEU A 76 -21.23 8.40 18.48
N GLY A 77 -22.11 7.54 17.95
CA GLY A 77 -21.73 6.48 17.02
C GLY A 77 -21.28 5.15 17.63
N VAL A 78 -21.24 5.02 18.96
CA VAL A 78 -20.98 3.75 19.68
C VAL A 78 -22.18 3.34 20.53
N GLN A 79 -22.24 2.06 20.90
CA GLN A 79 -23.28 1.54 21.77
C GLN A 79 -22.82 1.62 23.23
N VAL A 80 -23.65 2.17 24.12
CA VAL A 80 -23.37 2.35 25.55
C VAL A 80 -24.46 1.69 26.37
N GLY A 81 -24.10 0.92 27.39
CA GLY A 81 -25.05 0.29 28.31
C GLY A 81 -24.54 0.26 29.76
N PRO A 82 -25.43 -0.05 30.73
CA PRO A 82 -25.16 0.11 32.16
C PRO A 82 -23.94 -0.68 32.64
N GLY A 83 -23.77 -1.94 32.20
CA GLY A 83 -22.77 -2.85 32.79
C GLY A 83 -21.33 -2.68 32.29
N ARG A 84 -21.11 -2.67 30.98
CA ARG A 84 -19.76 -2.62 30.37
C ARG A 84 -19.38 -1.24 29.84
N GLY A 85 -20.28 -0.26 29.94
CA GLY A 85 -20.13 1.04 29.29
C GLY A 85 -20.18 0.88 27.77
N VAL A 86 -19.11 1.26 27.08
CA VAL A 86 -19.02 1.15 25.61
C VAL A 86 -18.93 -0.32 25.20
N MET A 87 -19.92 -0.78 24.45
CA MET A 87 -20.05 -2.16 23.99
C MET A 87 -19.16 -2.41 22.77
N GLU A 88 -18.62 -3.62 22.68
CA GLU A 88 -17.85 -4.05 21.51
C GLU A 88 -18.79 -4.23 20.31
N PRO A 89 -18.60 -3.48 19.20
CA PRO A 89 -19.45 -3.60 18.03
C PRO A 89 -19.19 -4.91 17.27
N ASP A 90 -20.25 -5.51 16.72
CA ASP A 90 -20.09 -6.58 15.73
C ASP A 90 -19.89 -6.00 14.32
N LEU A 91 -18.63 -5.87 13.94
CA LEU A 91 -18.22 -5.24 12.68
C LEU A 91 -18.16 -6.23 11.50
N ILE A 92 -18.13 -7.54 11.77
CA ILE A 92 -17.93 -8.56 10.73
C ILE A 92 -19.09 -8.56 9.71
N PRO A 93 -20.37 -8.63 10.11
CA PRO A 93 -21.49 -8.61 9.17
C PRO A 93 -21.53 -7.32 8.34
N THR A 94 -21.19 -6.19 8.97
CA THR A 94 -21.13 -4.88 8.31
C THR A 94 -20.07 -4.87 7.20
N VAL A 95 -18.85 -5.34 7.49
CA VAL A 95 -17.77 -5.42 6.50
C VAL A 95 -18.10 -6.42 5.40
N HIS A 96 -18.74 -7.55 5.73
CA HIS A 96 -19.21 -8.53 4.74
C HIS A 96 -20.18 -7.89 3.74
N THR A 97 -21.22 -7.23 4.27
CA THR A 97 -22.22 -6.52 3.47
C THR A 97 -21.59 -5.48 2.55
N TRP A 98 -20.59 -4.72 3.04
CA TRP A 98 -19.88 -3.74 2.21
C TRP A 98 -19.07 -4.39 1.11
N ILE A 99 -18.35 -5.47 1.41
CA ILE A 99 -17.57 -6.22 0.43
C ILE A 99 -18.47 -6.81 -0.65
N GLU A 100 -19.63 -7.35 -0.30
CA GLU A 100 -20.62 -7.86 -1.25
C GLU A 100 -21.11 -6.75 -2.18
N ARG A 101 -21.59 -5.64 -1.62
CA ARG A 101 -22.04 -4.48 -2.41
C ARG A 101 -20.95 -3.92 -3.34
N ILE A 102 -19.71 -3.84 -2.87
CA ILE A 102 -18.56 -3.40 -3.70
C ILE A 102 -18.25 -4.44 -4.80
N SER A 103 -18.44 -5.73 -4.51
CA SER A 103 -18.21 -6.82 -5.47
C SER A 103 -19.26 -6.85 -6.57
N GLU A 104 -20.52 -6.54 -6.26
CA GLU A 104 -21.64 -6.50 -7.21
C GLU A 104 -21.63 -5.23 -8.06
N ALA A 105 -21.13 -4.12 -7.52
CA ALA A 105 -21.06 -2.87 -8.26
C ALA A 105 -20.20 -3.01 -9.54
N PRO A 106 -20.61 -2.35 -10.66
CA PRO A 106 -19.93 -2.37 -11.95
C PRO A 106 -18.65 -1.51 -11.93
N LEU A 107 -17.74 -1.82 -11.01
CA LEU A 107 -16.50 -1.10 -10.75
C LEU A 107 -15.30 -1.87 -11.28
N LYS A 108 -14.32 -1.12 -11.81
CA LYS A 108 -13.01 -1.67 -12.15
C LYS A 108 -12.29 -2.15 -10.88
N PRO A 109 -11.41 -3.16 -10.96
CA PRO A 109 -10.67 -3.66 -9.78
C PRO A 109 -9.94 -2.59 -8.97
N SER A 110 -9.29 -1.62 -9.63
CA SER A 110 -8.65 -0.48 -8.94
C SER A 110 -9.65 0.45 -8.24
N GLN A 111 -10.86 0.62 -8.78
CA GLN A 111 -11.92 1.39 -8.15
C GLN A 111 -12.47 0.67 -6.92
N ARG A 112 -12.68 -0.66 -6.98
CA ARG A 112 -13.07 -1.47 -5.81
C ARG A 112 -12.07 -1.32 -4.66
N MET A 113 -10.77 -1.40 -4.98
CA MET A 113 -9.70 -1.14 -4.01
C MET A 113 -9.79 0.25 -3.38
N ARG A 114 -10.00 1.28 -4.20
CA ARG A 114 -10.11 2.67 -3.72
C ARG A 114 -11.32 2.84 -2.80
N VAL A 115 -12.50 2.35 -3.19
CA VAL A 115 -13.73 2.39 -2.40
C VAL A 115 -13.54 1.68 -1.05
N LEU A 116 -13.01 0.46 -1.08
CA LEU A 116 -12.78 -0.31 0.14
C LEU A 116 -11.78 0.40 1.08
N ASN A 117 -10.59 0.72 0.58
CA ASN A 117 -9.47 1.16 1.41
C ASN A 117 -9.60 2.61 1.88
N SER A 118 -10.21 3.48 1.07
CA SER A 118 -10.26 4.92 1.34
C SER A 118 -11.58 5.37 1.94
N PHE A 119 -12.66 4.58 1.81
CA PHE A 119 -14.00 4.99 2.24
C PHE A 119 -14.68 3.95 3.13
N ALA A 120 -14.67 2.66 2.79
CA ALA A 120 -15.39 1.66 3.57
C ALA A 120 -14.67 1.33 4.89
N LEU A 121 -13.42 0.86 4.84
CA LEU A 121 -12.66 0.48 6.05
C LEU A 121 -12.43 1.63 7.03
N PRO A 122 -12.20 2.89 6.61
CA PRO A 122 -12.08 4.00 7.54
C PRO A 122 -13.31 4.23 8.43
N ARG A 123 -14.51 3.88 7.97
CA ARG A 123 -15.78 4.09 8.72
C ARG A 123 -15.84 3.29 10.02
N ILE A 124 -15.15 2.15 10.10
CA ILE A 124 -15.14 1.32 11.30
C ILE A 124 -14.02 1.68 12.28
N ILE A 125 -13.05 2.52 11.90
CA ILE A 125 -11.89 2.82 12.74
C ILE A 125 -12.34 3.38 14.09
N TYR A 126 -13.23 4.37 14.07
CA TYR A 126 -13.73 5.04 15.27
C TYR A 126 -14.48 4.07 16.20
N GLN A 127 -15.42 3.28 15.65
CA GLN A 127 -16.19 2.31 16.41
C GLN A 127 -15.31 1.19 16.95
N ALA A 128 -14.36 0.70 16.15
CA ALA A 128 -13.41 -0.31 16.58
C ALA A 128 -12.52 0.20 17.71
N ASP A 129 -12.00 1.42 17.59
CA ASP A 129 -11.13 2.08 18.56
C ASP A 129 -11.83 2.27 19.92
N LEU A 130 -13.01 2.89 19.94
CA LEU A 130 -13.79 3.11 21.18
C LEU A 130 -14.42 1.85 21.75
N GLY A 131 -14.94 0.96 20.90
CA GLY A 131 -15.56 -0.30 21.31
C GLY A 131 -14.56 -1.38 21.73
N LYS A 132 -13.27 -1.05 21.86
CA LYS A 132 -12.20 -1.96 22.32
C LYS A 132 -12.18 -3.33 21.60
N VAL A 133 -12.58 -3.37 20.33
CA VAL A 133 -12.57 -4.58 19.49
C VAL A 133 -11.25 -5.35 19.60
N THR A 134 -11.32 -6.65 19.85
CA THR A 134 -10.13 -7.48 20.08
C THR A 134 -9.28 -7.64 18.82
N VAL A 135 -7.96 -7.78 18.98
CA VAL A 135 -7.03 -8.01 17.86
C VAL A 135 -7.40 -9.26 17.06
N THR A 136 -7.89 -10.31 17.71
CA THR A 136 -8.37 -11.54 17.06
C THR A 136 -9.51 -11.27 16.09
N LYS A 137 -10.52 -10.49 16.48
CA LYS A 137 -11.62 -10.10 15.58
C LYS A 137 -11.14 -9.19 14.45
N LEU A 138 -10.22 -8.26 14.73
CA LEU A 138 -9.64 -7.41 13.70
C LEU A 138 -8.84 -8.22 12.66
N ALA A 139 -8.09 -9.23 13.10
CA ALA A 139 -7.38 -10.17 12.23
C ALA A 139 -8.33 -11.01 11.36
N GLN A 140 -9.48 -11.40 11.91
CA GLN A 140 -10.54 -12.07 11.16
C GLN A 140 -11.11 -11.16 10.05
N ILE A 141 -11.40 -9.89 10.37
CA ILE A 141 -11.85 -8.90 9.38
C ILE A 141 -10.78 -8.69 8.29
N ASP A 142 -9.51 -8.52 8.67
CA ASP A 142 -8.39 -8.43 7.74
C ASP A 142 -8.28 -9.67 6.84
N GLY A 143 -8.57 -10.86 7.37
CA GLY A 143 -8.68 -12.11 6.60
C GLY A 143 -9.74 -12.06 5.51
N ILE A 144 -10.96 -11.63 5.85
CA ILE A 144 -12.09 -11.46 4.93
C ILE A 144 -11.74 -10.44 3.84
N VAL A 145 -11.22 -9.28 4.26
CA VAL A 145 -10.78 -8.18 3.38
C VAL A 145 -9.72 -8.66 2.39
N ARG A 146 -8.66 -9.35 2.86
CA ARG A 146 -7.62 -9.87 1.97
C ARG A 146 -8.17 -10.87 0.95
N LYS A 147 -9.07 -11.76 1.38
CA LYS A 147 -9.68 -12.76 0.48
C LYS A 147 -10.45 -12.07 -0.65
N ALA A 148 -11.26 -11.07 -0.32
CA ALA A 148 -11.99 -10.27 -1.30
C ALA A 148 -11.06 -9.51 -2.24
N VAL A 149 -10.04 -8.83 -1.69
CA VAL A 149 -9.04 -8.07 -2.46
C VAL A 149 -8.30 -8.97 -3.44
N LYS A 150 -7.79 -10.13 -2.99
CA LYS A 150 -7.10 -11.09 -3.88
C LYS A 150 -8.02 -11.55 -5.02
N LYS A 151 -9.30 -11.82 -4.72
CA LYS A 151 -10.31 -12.20 -5.72
C LYS A 151 -10.54 -11.08 -6.75
N TRP A 152 -10.78 -9.84 -6.32
CA TRP A 152 -10.99 -8.70 -7.22
C TRP A 152 -9.79 -8.40 -8.12
N LEU A 153 -8.58 -8.63 -7.61
CA LEU A 153 -7.33 -8.39 -8.33
C LEU A 153 -6.84 -9.60 -9.13
N HIS A 154 -7.60 -10.70 -9.16
CA HIS A 154 -7.20 -11.96 -9.80
C HIS A 154 -5.83 -12.47 -9.33
N LEU A 155 -5.49 -12.22 -8.08
CA LEU A 155 -4.26 -12.68 -7.45
C LEU A 155 -4.47 -14.08 -6.88
N SER A 156 -3.42 -14.90 -6.89
CA SER A 156 -3.46 -16.21 -6.25
C SER A 156 -3.78 -16.09 -4.75
N PRO A 157 -4.54 -17.03 -4.15
CA PRO A 157 -4.70 -17.11 -2.70
C PRO A 157 -3.37 -17.13 -1.94
N SER A 158 -2.32 -17.71 -2.52
CA SER A 158 -0.96 -17.79 -1.97
C SER A 158 -0.12 -16.51 -2.12
N THR A 159 -0.66 -15.44 -2.69
CA THR A 159 0.03 -14.15 -2.81
C THR A 159 0.39 -13.60 -1.43
N CYS A 160 1.64 -13.19 -1.23
CA CYS A 160 2.15 -12.67 0.03
C CYS A 160 1.40 -11.41 0.50
N ASN A 161 1.38 -11.21 1.82
CA ASN A 161 0.73 -10.06 2.44
C ASN A 161 1.47 -8.75 2.16
N GLY A 162 2.78 -8.81 1.94
CA GLY A 162 3.60 -7.65 1.64
C GLY A 162 3.12 -6.84 0.44
N LEU A 163 2.70 -7.51 -0.64
CA LEU A 163 2.10 -6.81 -1.79
C LEU A 163 0.84 -6.03 -1.37
N LEU A 164 0.02 -6.58 -0.47
CA LEU A 164 -1.25 -5.97 -0.08
C LEU A 164 -1.01 -4.79 0.88
N TYR A 165 -0.17 -4.98 1.90
CA TYR A 165 -0.06 -4.08 3.04
C TYR A 165 1.12 -3.10 2.99
N SER A 166 2.19 -3.40 2.26
CA SER A 166 3.31 -2.44 2.11
C SER A 166 2.83 -1.16 1.43
N ARG A 167 3.52 -0.04 1.66
CA ARG A 167 3.14 1.24 1.04
C ARG A 167 3.29 1.20 -0.48
N ASN A 168 2.59 2.09 -1.16
CA ASN A 168 2.76 2.29 -2.60
C ASN A 168 4.19 2.66 -2.98
N ARG A 169 4.87 3.50 -2.19
CA ARG A 169 6.28 3.83 -2.41
C ARG A 169 7.24 2.65 -2.16
N ASP A 170 6.77 1.60 -1.50
CA ASP A 170 7.55 0.39 -1.21
C ASP A 170 7.14 -0.79 -2.13
N GLY A 171 6.38 -0.50 -3.19
CA GLY A 171 5.93 -1.49 -4.18
C GLY A 171 4.64 -2.24 -3.83
N GLY A 172 3.98 -1.93 -2.71
CA GLY A 172 2.71 -2.56 -2.28
C GLY A 172 1.46 -1.72 -2.54
N LEU A 173 0.27 -2.27 -2.26
CA LEU A 173 -1.03 -1.63 -2.53
C LEU A 173 -1.44 -0.62 -1.46
N GLY A 174 -0.86 -0.67 -0.26
CA GLY A 174 -1.20 0.23 0.84
C GLY A 174 -2.54 -0.08 1.52
N LEU A 175 -3.02 -1.33 1.44
CA LEU A 175 -4.24 -1.78 2.11
C LEU A 175 -4.15 -1.53 3.63
N LEU A 176 -5.23 -1.10 4.25
CA LEU A 176 -5.34 -0.97 5.70
C LEU A 176 -5.30 -2.35 6.35
N LYS A 177 -4.60 -2.44 7.48
CA LYS A 177 -4.45 -3.64 8.27
C LYS A 177 -4.97 -3.34 9.67
N LEU A 178 -6.23 -3.69 9.93
CA LEU A 178 -6.95 -3.29 11.12
C LEU A 178 -6.30 -3.84 12.39
N GLU A 179 -5.76 -5.08 12.35
CA GLU A 179 -5.08 -5.70 13.50
C GLU A 179 -3.87 -4.89 13.98
N ARG A 180 -3.25 -4.08 13.11
CA ARG A 180 -2.13 -3.17 13.46
C ARG A 180 -2.59 -1.74 13.66
N LEU A 181 -3.53 -1.27 12.85
CA LEU A 181 -3.97 0.12 12.87
C LEU A 181 -4.75 0.47 14.13
N ILE A 182 -5.73 -0.35 14.53
CA ILE A 182 -6.63 -0.01 15.63
C ILE A 182 -5.88 0.04 16.98
N PRO A 183 -5.01 -0.92 17.34
CA PRO A 183 -4.18 -0.79 18.54
C PRO A 183 -3.29 0.45 18.51
N SER A 184 -2.72 0.81 17.36
CA SER A 184 -1.91 2.03 17.21
C SER A 184 -2.73 3.30 17.48
N VAL A 185 -3.95 3.39 16.92
CA VAL A 185 -4.87 4.52 17.14
C VAL A 185 -5.29 4.61 18.61
N ARG A 186 -5.65 3.49 19.25
CA ARG A 186 -5.99 3.43 20.68
C ARG A 186 -4.84 3.91 21.54
N THR A 187 -3.65 3.38 21.30
CA THR A 187 -2.43 3.73 22.04
C THR A 187 -2.18 5.23 21.94
N LYS A 188 -2.28 5.79 20.73
CA LYS A 188 -2.07 7.21 20.48
C LYS A 188 -3.08 8.08 21.21
N ARG A 189 -4.35 7.68 21.21
CA ARG A 189 -5.42 8.38 21.93
C ARG A 189 -5.17 8.38 23.43
N ILE A 190 -4.90 7.22 24.02
CA ILE A 190 -4.64 7.07 25.46
C ILE A 190 -3.41 7.87 25.88
N TYR A 191 -2.32 7.78 25.11
CA TYR A 191 -1.10 8.57 25.35
C TYR A 191 -1.36 10.08 25.32
N ARG A 192 -2.19 10.55 24.37
CA ARG A 192 -2.58 11.96 24.30
C ARG A 192 -3.45 12.38 25.48
N MET A 193 -4.36 11.53 25.92
CA MET A 193 -5.24 11.83 27.05
C MET A 193 -4.47 11.89 28.37
N SER A 194 -3.48 11.00 28.59
CA SER A 194 -2.61 11.08 29.78
C SER A 194 -1.71 12.31 29.80
N ARG A 195 -1.55 12.98 28.65
CA ARG A 195 -0.79 14.21 28.47
C ARG A 195 -1.68 15.41 28.12
N SER A 196 -2.99 15.31 28.40
CA SER A 196 -3.90 16.44 28.23
C SER A 196 -3.49 17.58 29.16
N PRO A 197 -3.64 18.86 28.77
CA PRO A 197 -3.48 19.99 29.70
C PRO A 197 -4.54 19.96 30.82
N ASP A 198 -5.69 19.33 30.58
CA ASP A 198 -6.77 19.19 31.56
C ASP A 198 -6.48 18.06 32.58
N ILE A 199 -6.52 18.41 33.87
CA ILE A 199 -6.25 17.49 34.98
C ILE A 199 -7.27 16.36 35.07
N TRP A 200 -8.54 16.63 34.78
CA TRP A 200 -9.60 15.63 34.86
C TRP A 200 -9.45 14.57 33.80
N THR A 201 -9.08 14.94 32.57
CA THR A 201 -8.75 14.01 31.50
C THR A 201 -7.60 13.09 31.90
N ARG A 202 -6.54 13.63 32.53
CA ARG A 202 -5.40 12.81 33.01
C ARG A 202 -5.83 11.85 34.11
N ARG A 203 -6.58 12.33 35.12
CA ARG A 203 -7.14 11.51 36.21
C ARG A 203 -8.05 10.41 35.67
N MET A 204 -8.97 10.73 34.76
CA MET A 204 -9.85 9.74 34.14
C MET A 204 -9.05 8.68 33.38
N THR A 205 -8.00 9.08 32.66
CA THR A 205 -7.14 8.15 31.91
C THR A 205 -6.41 7.19 32.84
N SER A 206 -5.82 7.69 33.93
CA SER A 206 -5.08 6.86 34.89
C SER A 206 -5.97 5.87 35.65
N HIS A 207 -7.23 6.23 35.90
CA HIS A 207 -8.22 5.33 36.51
C HIS A 207 -8.81 4.33 35.52
N SER A 208 -8.93 4.70 34.24
CA SER A 208 -9.60 3.89 33.21
C SER A 208 -8.68 2.88 32.51
N VAL A 209 -7.35 3.04 32.62
CA VAL A 209 -6.35 2.22 31.93
C VAL A 209 -5.31 1.75 32.94
N SER A 210 -5.31 0.44 33.23
CA SER A 210 -4.29 -0.15 34.08
C SER A 210 -2.93 -0.17 33.39
N LYS A 211 -1.84 -0.25 34.18
CA LYS A 211 -0.48 -0.37 33.65
C LYS A 211 -0.32 -1.61 32.75
N SER A 212 -0.90 -2.74 33.15
CA SER A 212 -0.89 -3.97 32.36
C SER A 212 -1.65 -3.85 31.04
N ASP A 213 -2.80 -3.17 31.02
CA ASP A 213 -3.55 -2.95 29.79
C ASP A 213 -2.78 -2.04 28.82
N TRP A 214 -2.11 -1.01 29.36
CA TRP A 214 -1.26 -0.11 28.60
C TRP A 214 -0.09 -0.86 27.94
N GLU A 215 0.63 -1.68 28.70
CA GLU A 215 1.74 -2.48 28.19
C GLU A 215 1.28 -3.50 27.15
N MET A 216 0.13 -4.15 27.36
CA MET A 216 -0.44 -5.08 26.39
C MET A 216 -0.80 -4.37 25.09
N LEU A 217 -1.47 -3.22 25.19
CA LEU A 217 -1.88 -2.43 24.03
C LEU A 217 -0.67 -1.91 23.24
N TRP A 218 0.40 -1.50 23.93
CA TRP A 218 1.67 -1.10 23.31
C TRP A 218 2.24 -2.21 22.43
N VAL A 219 2.30 -3.44 22.96
CA VAL A 219 2.79 -4.61 22.21
C VAL A 219 1.89 -4.90 21.01
N GLN A 220 0.56 -4.81 21.18
CA GLN A 220 -0.39 -5.00 20.07
C GLN A 220 -0.22 -3.95 18.96
N ALA A 221 0.12 -2.71 19.32
CA ALA A 221 0.44 -1.65 18.37
C ALA A 221 1.78 -1.84 17.64
N GLY A 222 2.58 -2.84 18.05
CA GLY A 222 3.87 -3.20 17.45
C GLY A 222 5.07 -2.82 18.31
N GLY A 223 4.89 -2.18 19.46
CA GLY A 223 5.98 -1.82 20.36
C GLY A 223 6.65 -3.02 21.04
N GLU A 224 7.89 -2.86 21.48
CA GLU A 224 8.63 -3.92 22.16
C GLU A 224 8.15 -4.10 23.61
N ARG A 225 8.13 -5.34 24.10
CA ARG A 225 7.73 -5.63 25.49
C ARG A 225 8.71 -4.98 26.46
N GLY A 226 8.19 -4.26 27.46
CA GLY A 226 9.00 -3.52 28.43
C GLY A 226 9.48 -2.14 27.97
N SER A 227 9.20 -1.75 26.71
CA SER A 227 9.54 -0.43 26.15
C SER A 227 8.35 0.54 26.11
N ALA A 228 7.25 0.20 26.78
CA ALA A 228 6.03 1.02 26.72
C ALA A 228 6.33 2.45 27.23
N PRO A 229 5.94 3.50 26.48
CA PRO A 229 6.15 4.88 26.92
C PRO A 229 5.48 5.13 28.27
N VAL A 230 6.13 5.95 29.10
CA VAL A 230 5.56 6.35 30.39
C VAL A 230 4.35 7.25 30.14
N MET A 231 3.23 6.89 30.77
CA MET A 231 2.02 7.71 30.77
C MET A 231 2.27 9.00 31.55
N GLY A 232 1.71 10.12 31.09
CA GLY A 232 1.94 11.43 31.73
C GLY A 232 1.59 11.44 33.22
N ALA A 233 2.33 12.23 34.00
CA ALA A 233 2.04 12.42 35.41
C ALA A 233 0.64 13.02 35.59
N VAL A 234 -0.11 12.53 36.58
CA VAL A 234 -1.50 12.96 36.80
C VAL A 234 -1.56 14.42 37.26
N GLU A 235 -0.71 14.79 38.23
CA GLU A 235 -0.76 16.08 38.93
C GLU A 235 0.09 17.17 38.26
N ALA A 236 1.06 16.81 37.41
CA ALA A 236 1.91 17.77 36.70
C ALA A 236 1.55 17.84 35.22
N ALA A 237 1.38 19.06 34.68
CA ALA A 237 1.18 19.24 33.25
C ALA A 237 2.45 18.81 32.48
N PRO A 238 2.33 18.11 31.34
CA PRO A 238 3.48 17.77 30.52
C PRO A 238 4.17 19.04 30.02
N THR A 239 5.49 19.09 30.15
CA THR A 239 6.32 20.19 29.62
C THR A 239 6.78 19.93 28.17
N ASP A 240 6.57 18.71 27.68
CA ASP A 240 7.03 18.25 26.38
C ASP A 240 5.94 18.31 25.29
N VAL A 241 6.40 18.54 24.05
CA VAL A 241 5.56 18.75 22.87
C VAL A 241 5.20 17.42 22.18
N GLU A 242 5.63 16.28 22.70
CA GLU A 242 5.48 14.98 22.05
C GLU A 242 4.02 14.49 22.11
N ARG A 243 3.31 14.63 20.98
CA ARG A 243 1.87 14.31 20.87
C ARG A 243 1.57 12.89 20.38
N SER A 244 2.59 12.05 20.19
CA SER A 244 2.44 10.68 19.69
C SER A 244 3.68 9.89 20.05
N PRO A 245 3.55 8.67 20.58
CA PRO A 245 4.72 7.84 20.80
C PRO A 245 5.27 7.32 19.46
N ASP A 246 6.54 6.94 19.46
CA ASP A 246 7.22 6.38 18.28
C ASP A 246 6.87 4.90 18.10
N TYR A 247 6.09 4.60 17.06
CA TYR A 247 5.65 3.23 16.77
C TYR A 247 6.57 2.57 15.75
N PRO A 248 6.86 1.27 15.91
CA PRO A 248 7.44 0.50 14.83
C PRO A 248 6.60 0.59 13.56
N ASP A 249 7.29 0.81 12.45
CA ASP A 249 6.66 0.98 11.15
C ASP A 249 6.20 -0.36 10.60
N TRP A 250 5.02 -0.83 11.04
CA TRP A 250 4.46 -2.12 10.64
C TRP A 250 4.34 -2.28 9.10
N ARG A 251 4.20 -1.19 8.34
CA ARG A 251 4.19 -1.28 6.85
C ARG A 251 5.59 -1.56 6.29
N ARG A 252 6.64 -1.06 6.95
CA ARG A 252 8.02 -1.41 6.63
C ARG A 252 8.33 -2.85 7.03
N GLU A 253 7.81 -3.33 8.16
CA GLU A 253 7.91 -4.73 8.56
C GLU A 253 7.28 -5.66 7.52
N GLU A 254 6.08 -5.34 7.03
CA GLU A 254 5.43 -6.11 5.94
C GLU A 254 6.28 -6.15 4.67
N ASN A 255 6.96 -5.05 4.33
CA ASN A 255 7.88 -5.02 3.19
C ASN A 255 9.14 -5.85 3.45
N LEU A 256 9.72 -5.78 4.64
CA LEU A 256 10.88 -6.59 5.03
C LEU A 256 10.56 -8.09 5.01
N ALA A 257 9.42 -8.47 5.58
CA ALA A 257 8.92 -9.84 5.56
C ALA A 257 8.68 -10.34 4.12
N TRP A 258 8.19 -9.47 3.24
CA TRP A 258 8.06 -9.79 1.82
C TRP A 258 9.41 -10.01 1.15
N SER A 259 10.35 -9.08 1.31
CA SER A 259 11.69 -9.18 0.72
C SER A 259 12.45 -10.43 1.20
N ALA A 260 12.18 -10.90 2.42
CA ALA A 260 12.79 -12.11 2.96
C ALA A 260 12.27 -13.42 2.32
N LEU A 261 11.16 -13.38 1.57
CA LEU A 261 10.62 -14.57 0.91
C LEU A 261 11.51 -15.01 -0.25
N ARG A 262 12.01 -16.26 -0.20
CA ARG A 262 12.92 -16.85 -1.21
C ARG A 262 12.44 -16.77 -2.66
N VAL A 263 11.14 -16.69 -2.89
CA VAL A 263 10.56 -16.73 -4.25
C VAL A 263 9.73 -15.47 -4.56
N GLN A 264 8.67 -15.19 -3.81
CA GLN A 264 7.84 -14.00 -4.02
C GLN A 264 8.56 -12.68 -3.64
N GLY A 265 9.62 -12.76 -2.83
CA GLY A 265 10.38 -11.60 -2.34
C GLY A 265 11.52 -11.17 -3.24
N VAL A 266 11.85 -11.93 -4.28
CA VAL A 266 13.03 -11.70 -5.13
C VAL A 266 12.97 -10.29 -5.76
N GLY A 267 13.94 -9.46 -5.35
CA GLY A 267 14.08 -8.05 -5.72
C GLY A 267 12.90 -7.16 -5.31
N ALA A 268 12.08 -7.53 -4.32
CA ALA A 268 11.01 -6.68 -3.81
C ALA A 268 11.56 -5.47 -3.03
N ASP A 269 12.68 -5.67 -2.32
CA ASP A 269 13.45 -4.65 -1.61
C ASP A 269 13.93 -3.52 -2.55
N GLN A 270 14.17 -3.84 -3.82
CA GLN A 270 14.59 -2.88 -4.85
C GLN A 270 13.58 -1.76 -5.06
N PHE A 271 12.31 -1.95 -4.71
CA PHE A 271 11.25 -0.97 -4.88
C PHE A 271 10.95 -0.19 -3.59
N ARG A 272 11.67 -0.46 -2.49
CA ARG A 272 11.50 0.25 -1.21
C ARG A 272 11.83 1.73 -1.35
N GLY A 273 10.94 2.60 -0.88
CA GLY A 273 11.06 4.05 -0.99
C GLY A 273 11.02 4.62 -2.42
N ASP A 274 10.86 3.78 -3.45
CA ASP A 274 10.93 4.19 -4.85
C ASP A 274 9.56 4.64 -5.37
N ARG A 275 9.31 5.96 -5.28
CA ARG A 275 8.12 6.62 -5.82
C ARG A 275 8.08 6.67 -7.35
N THR A 276 9.22 6.56 -8.03
CA THR A 276 9.29 6.64 -9.49
C THR A 276 8.81 5.34 -10.09
N SER A 277 9.42 4.23 -9.67
CA SER A 277 9.15 2.88 -10.18
C SER A 277 7.81 2.31 -9.70
N SER A 278 7.22 2.93 -8.67
CA SER A 278 5.93 2.52 -8.09
C SER A 278 4.78 3.51 -8.35
N SER A 279 5.01 4.53 -9.18
CA SER A 279 4.04 5.59 -9.49
C SER A 279 2.70 5.09 -10.07
N TRP A 280 2.69 3.90 -10.66
CA TRP A 280 1.52 3.28 -11.30
C TRP A 280 0.59 2.53 -10.35
N ILE A 281 0.99 2.29 -9.09
CA ILE A 281 0.28 1.38 -8.20
C ILE A 281 -1.02 1.99 -7.65
N ALA A 282 -0.94 3.21 -7.09
CA ALA A 282 -2.04 3.84 -6.38
C ALA A 282 -3.17 4.33 -7.32
N GLU A 283 -2.78 4.91 -8.46
CA GLU A 283 -3.70 5.59 -9.38
C GLU A 283 -3.43 5.19 -10.84
N PRO A 284 -3.62 3.91 -11.21
CA PRO A 284 -3.22 3.40 -12.53
C PRO A 284 -3.84 4.17 -13.71
N ALA A 285 -5.09 4.60 -13.59
CA ALA A 285 -5.76 5.33 -14.66
C ALA A 285 -5.09 6.69 -14.96
N SER A 286 -4.64 7.41 -13.93
CA SER A 286 -4.00 8.73 -14.07
C SER A 286 -2.69 8.69 -14.86
N VAL A 287 -2.01 7.55 -14.82
CA VAL A 287 -0.77 7.30 -15.57
C VAL A 287 -1.02 6.40 -16.78
N GLY A 288 -2.25 6.29 -17.28
CA GLY A 288 -2.56 5.58 -18.51
C GLY A 288 -2.30 4.06 -18.45
N PHE A 289 -2.46 3.41 -17.30
CA PHE A 289 -2.53 1.95 -17.21
C PHE A 289 -3.98 1.49 -17.42
N ALA A 290 -4.19 0.66 -18.44
CA ALA A 290 -5.40 -0.13 -18.54
C ALA A 290 -5.48 -1.13 -17.37
N GLN A 291 -6.69 -1.50 -16.94
CA GLN A 291 -6.88 -2.38 -15.78
C GLN A 291 -6.13 -3.71 -15.93
N ARG A 292 -6.20 -4.34 -17.10
CA ARG A 292 -5.47 -5.59 -17.39
C ARG A 292 -3.96 -5.46 -17.18
N HIS A 293 -3.36 -4.32 -17.55
CA HIS A 293 -1.92 -4.10 -17.38
C HIS A 293 -1.59 -3.86 -15.91
N TRP A 294 -2.45 -3.17 -15.18
CA TRP A 294 -2.27 -2.96 -13.74
C TRP A 294 -2.30 -4.29 -12.97
N LEU A 295 -3.27 -5.16 -13.25
CA LEU A 295 -3.38 -6.49 -12.61
C LEU A 295 -2.17 -7.36 -12.94
N ALA A 296 -1.77 -7.42 -14.21
CA ALA A 296 -0.58 -8.16 -14.65
C ALA A 296 0.71 -7.61 -14.04
N ALA A 297 0.84 -6.29 -13.90
CA ALA A 297 1.97 -5.64 -13.23
C ALA A 297 2.03 -5.99 -11.74
N LEU A 298 0.90 -6.05 -11.03
CA LEU A 298 0.85 -6.48 -9.63
C LEU A 298 1.29 -7.95 -9.48
N ALA A 299 0.79 -8.83 -10.34
CA ALA A 299 1.18 -10.24 -10.34
C ALA A 299 2.69 -10.42 -10.64
N LEU A 300 3.23 -9.66 -11.60
CA LEU A 300 4.67 -9.63 -11.90
C LEU A 300 5.48 -9.07 -10.73
N ARG A 301 5.03 -7.98 -10.10
CA ARG A 301 5.68 -7.35 -8.93
C ARG A 301 5.82 -8.32 -7.77
N ALA A 302 4.78 -9.11 -7.50
CA ALA A 302 4.74 -10.09 -6.41
C ALA A 302 5.32 -11.47 -6.75
N GLY A 303 5.80 -11.69 -7.98
CA GLY A 303 6.32 -12.99 -8.39
C GLY A 303 5.24 -14.09 -8.37
N VAL A 304 4.00 -13.73 -8.71
CA VAL A 304 2.83 -14.61 -8.80
C VAL A 304 2.16 -14.57 -10.17
N TYR A 305 2.86 -14.03 -11.18
CA TYR A 305 2.44 -14.15 -12.58
C TYR A 305 2.34 -15.64 -12.94
N PRO A 306 1.33 -16.09 -13.71
CA PRO A 306 1.01 -17.51 -13.92
C PRO A 306 1.98 -18.24 -14.86
N THR A 307 3.27 -18.21 -14.54
CA THR A 307 4.29 -19.03 -15.21
C THR A 307 4.25 -20.47 -14.68
N ARG A 308 4.82 -21.43 -15.41
CA ARG A 308 4.90 -22.81 -14.92
C ARG A 308 5.70 -22.95 -13.63
N GLU A 309 6.73 -22.11 -13.40
CA GLU A 309 7.41 -22.07 -12.10
C GLU A 309 6.42 -21.75 -10.97
N PHE A 310 5.61 -20.69 -11.12
CA PHE A 310 4.64 -20.31 -10.12
C PHE A 310 3.58 -21.40 -9.90
N LEU A 311 3.04 -21.97 -10.98
CA LEU A 311 1.98 -22.98 -10.94
C LEU A 311 2.46 -24.35 -10.39
N ALA A 312 3.76 -24.62 -10.45
CA ALA A 312 4.37 -25.82 -9.89
C ALA A 312 4.71 -25.68 -8.39
N ARG A 313 4.55 -24.49 -7.79
CA ARG A 313 4.80 -24.31 -6.35
C ARG A 313 3.82 -25.15 -5.53
N GLY A 314 4.36 -25.92 -4.57
CA GLY A 314 3.57 -26.84 -3.75
C GLY A 314 3.16 -28.13 -4.46
N LYS A 315 3.68 -28.39 -5.66
CA LYS A 315 3.50 -29.64 -6.43
C LYS A 315 4.87 -30.27 -6.75
N GLU A 316 4.85 -31.45 -7.36
CA GLU A 316 6.05 -32.03 -7.97
C GLU A 316 6.60 -31.10 -9.06
N LYS A 317 7.89 -30.80 -9.00
CA LYS A 317 8.56 -29.78 -9.85
C LYS A 317 8.67 -30.18 -11.33
N SER A 318 8.18 -31.36 -11.71
CA SER A 318 8.27 -31.94 -13.06
C SER A 318 7.61 -31.07 -14.14
N GLY A 319 6.63 -30.21 -13.78
CA GLY A 319 5.93 -29.32 -14.71
C GLY A 319 6.52 -27.92 -14.90
N ALA A 320 7.66 -27.59 -14.27
CA ALA A 320 8.14 -26.20 -14.19
C ALA A 320 8.98 -25.73 -15.40
N ALA A 321 9.34 -26.64 -16.32
CA ALA A 321 10.15 -26.32 -17.50
C ALA A 321 9.45 -25.36 -18.46
N CYS A 322 10.25 -24.56 -19.18
CA CYS A 322 9.75 -23.59 -20.14
C CYS A 322 8.96 -24.27 -21.26
N ARG A 323 7.75 -23.78 -21.54
CA ARG A 323 6.89 -24.36 -22.59
C ARG A 323 7.33 -24.01 -24.02
N ARG A 324 8.32 -23.12 -24.18
CA ARG A 324 8.71 -22.54 -25.47
C ARG A 324 10.18 -22.76 -25.83
N CYS A 325 10.99 -23.27 -24.91
CA CYS A 325 12.41 -23.50 -25.15
C CYS A 325 12.97 -24.52 -24.14
N PRO A 326 14.21 -25.03 -24.33
CA PRO A 326 14.80 -26.05 -23.46
C PRO A 326 15.14 -25.62 -22.02
N ALA A 327 14.81 -24.40 -21.60
CA ALA A 327 15.14 -23.92 -20.26
C ALA A 327 14.38 -24.71 -19.18
N ARG A 328 15.12 -25.14 -18.14
CA ARG A 328 14.60 -25.93 -17.02
C ARG A 328 13.50 -25.26 -16.19
N LEU A 329 13.34 -23.94 -16.29
CA LEU A 329 12.42 -23.18 -15.44
C LEU A 329 11.75 -22.02 -16.19
N GLU A 330 10.42 -22.08 -16.31
CA GLU A 330 9.60 -21.00 -16.81
C GLU A 330 9.35 -19.95 -15.71
N SER A 331 10.30 -19.03 -15.53
CA SER A 331 10.16 -17.90 -14.61
C SER A 331 9.97 -16.58 -15.37
N CYS A 332 9.47 -15.54 -14.70
CA CYS A 332 9.43 -14.20 -15.29
C CYS A 332 10.82 -13.70 -15.69
N SER A 333 11.86 -14.01 -14.90
CA SER A 333 13.25 -13.67 -15.21
C SER A 333 13.72 -14.35 -16.50
N HIS A 334 13.41 -15.64 -16.66
CA HIS A 334 13.71 -16.36 -17.89
C HIS A 334 12.98 -15.77 -19.10
N ILE A 335 11.66 -15.56 -19.02
CA ILE A 335 10.87 -15.04 -20.15
C ILE A 335 11.35 -13.64 -20.55
N LEU A 336 11.50 -12.75 -19.57
CA LEU A 336 11.84 -11.34 -19.79
C LEU A 336 13.33 -11.09 -20.05
N GLY A 337 14.20 -12.05 -19.77
CA GLY A 337 15.66 -11.88 -19.88
C GLY A 337 16.36 -12.81 -20.87
N GLN A 338 15.86 -14.03 -21.11
CA GLN A 338 16.67 -15.11 -21.71
C GLN A 338 15.94 -15.95 -22.78
N CYS A 339 14.62 -16.11 -22.69
CA CYS A 339 13.88 -17.06 -23.53
C CYS A 339 13.99 -16.78 -25.06
N PRO A 340 14.56 -17.68 -25.88
CA PRO A 340 14.75 -17.42 -27.31
C PRO A 340 13.43 -17.16 -28.07
N PHE A 341 12.33 -17.80 -27.66
CA PHE A 341 11.01 -17.64 -28.29
C PHE A 341 10.51 -16.18 -28.33
N VAL A 342 10.82 -15.37 -27.31
CA VAL A 342 10.46 -13.94 -27.25
C VAL A 342 11.65 -13.01 -27.46
N GLN A 343 12.73 -13.49 -28.08
CA GLN A 343 13.93 -12.70 -28.34
C GLN A 343 13.61 -11.44 -29.17
N ALA A 344 12.84 -11.56 -30.25
CA ALA A 344 12.42 -10.42 -31.06
C ALA A 344 11.66 -9.37 -30.22
N ASN A 345 10.77 -9.81 -29.31
CA ASN A 345 10.02 -8.90 -28.45
C ASN A 345 10.92 -8.23 -27.40
N ARG A 346 11.94 -8.93 -26.89
CA ARG A 346 12.95 -8.33 -25.99
C ARG A 346 13.79 -7.27 -26.71
N ILE A 347 14.22 -7.55 -27.93
CA ILE A 347 14.94 -6.58 -28.78
C ILE A 347 14.05 -5.37 -29.06
N ALA A 348 12.78 -5.58 -29.41
CA ALA A 348 11.83 -4.49 -29.63
C ALA A 348 11.61 -3.65 -28.37
N ARG A 349 11.50 -4.25 -27.17
CA ARG A 349 11.44 -3.52 -25.90
C ARG A 349 12.68 -2.66 -25.68
N HIS A 350 13.86 -3.25 -25.87
CA HIS A 350 15.14 -2.56 -25.75
C HIS A 350 15.21 -1.36 -26.70
N ASN A 351 14.95 -1.56 -27.99
CA ASN A 351 15.02 -0.52 -29.00
C ASN A 351 14.04 0.63 -28.71
N LYS A 352 12.85 0.34 -28.18
CA LYS A 352 11.92 1.37 -27.72
C LYS A 352 12.48 2.22 -26.57
N VAL A 353 13.29 1.65 -25.67
CA VAL A 353 13.99 2.43 -24.62
C VAL A 353 15.10 3.27 -25.23
N CYS A 354 15.89 2.73 -26.17
CA CYS A 354 16.91 3.49 -26.90
C CYS A 354 16.30 4.70 -27.61
N VAL A 355 15.15 4.53 -28.28
CA VAL A 355 14.42 5.63 -28.93
C VAL A 355 14.02 6.71 -27.93
N LEU A 356 13.51 6.33 -26.74
CA LEU A 356 13.14 7.30 -25.71
C LEU A 356 14.36 8.11 -25.24
N LEU A 357 15.50 7.45 -25.01
CA LEU A 357 16.72 8.12 -24.56
C LEU A 357 17.35 8.98 -25.65
N ALA A 358 17.39 8.51 -26.90
CA ALA A 358 17.84 9.27 -28.06
C ALA A 358 17.00 10.55 -28.24
N THR A 359 15.67 10.42 -28.24
CA THR A 359 14.76 11.57 -28.35
C THR A 359 14.98 12.59 -27.22
N GLU A 360 15.28 12.10 -26.02
CA GLU A 360 15.57 12.98 -24.88
C GLU A 360 16.90 13.71 -25.07
N ALA A 361 17.95 13.00 -25.49
CA ALA A 361 19.26 13.59 -25.79
C ALA A 361 19.18 14.64 -26.91
N GLU A 362 18.50 14.33 -28.02
CA GLU A 362 18.29 15.25 -29.15
C GLU A 362 17.61 16.54 -28.70
N ARG A 363 16.63 16.45 -27.79
CA ARG A 363 15.95 17.62 -27.25
C ARG A 363 16.88 18.56 -26.48
N PHE A 364 18.00 18.06 -25.97
CA PHE A 364 19.02 18.85 -25.30
C PHE A 364 20.25 19.13 -26.18
N GLY A 365 20.07 19.06 -27.50
CA GLY A 365 21.05 19.51 -28.49
C GLY A 365 22.18 18.52 -28.74
N TRP A 366 21.96 17.23 -28.48
CA TRP A 366 22.88 16.17 -28.87
C TRP A 366 22.53 15.64 -30.26
N THR A 367 23.52 15.42 -31.11
CA THR A 367 23.36 14.60 -32.31
C THR A 367 23.53 13.15 -31.91
N VAL A 368 22.53 12.30 -32.18
CA VAL A 368 22.53 10.90 -31.73
C VAL A 368 22.65 9.96 -32.93
N ILE A 369 23.70 9.14 -32.94
CA ILE A 369 23.85 8.02 -33.87
C ILE A 369 23.42 6.75 -33.15
N ARG A 370 22.45 6.02 -33.72
CA ARG A 370 21.95 4.77 -33.18
C ARG A 370 22.65 3.57 -33.82
N GLU A 371 22.87 2.52 -33.03
CA GLU A 371 23.48 1.26 -33.48
C GLU A 371 24.81 1.51 -34.25
N PHE A 372 25.73 2.26 -33.64
CA PHE A 372 26.99 2.66 -34.28
C PHE A 372 27.88 1.43 -34.47
N ARG A 373 28.23 1.08 -35.71
CA ARG A 373 29.04 -0.12 -36.00
C ARG A 373 30.53 0.21 -36.04
N LEU A 374 31.31 -0.56 -35.32
CA LEU A 374 32.76 -0.42 -35.25
C LEU A 374 33.43 -1.79 -35.16
N GLU A 375 34.52 -1.98 -35.91
CA GLU A 375 35.44 -3.09 -35.67
C GLU A 375 36.53 -2.63 -34.71
N ASP A 376 36.71 -3.40 -33.62
CA ASP A 376 37.80 -3.18 -32.68
C ASP A 376 39.14 -3.66 -33.26
N ALA A 377 40.24 -3.37 -32.55
CA ALA A 377 41.59 -3.73 -33.00
C ALA A 377 41.81 -5.26 -33.16
N ALA A 378 40.95 -6.09 -32.57
CA ALA A 378 40.99 -7.55 -32.69
C ALA A 378 40.05 -8.09 -33.79
N GLY A 379 39.44 -7.20 -34.58
CA GLY A 379 38.46 -7.58 -35.62
C GLY A 379 37.06 -7.90 -35.06
N GLY A 380 36.81 -7.62 -33.78
CA GLY A 380 35.52 -7.82 -33.14
C GLY A 380 34.53 -6.70 -33.46
N LEU A 381 33.32 -7.05 -33.89
CA LEU A 381 32.26 -6.07 -34.13
C LEU A 381 31.67 -5.57 -32.81
N LYS A 382 31.76 -4.26 -32.58
CA LYS A 382 31.18 -3.50 -31.47
C LYS A 382 30.03 -2.63 -31.98
N ILE A 383 28.90 -2.68 -31.28
CA ILE A 383 27.70 -1.92 -31.66
C ILE A 383 27.08 -1.25 -30.42
N PRO A 384 27.66 -0.15 -29.90
CA PRO A 384 26.97 0.63 -28.87
C PRO A 384 25.63 1.15 -29.37
N ASP A 385 24.63 1.16 -28.48
CA ASP A 385 23.27 1.52 -28.86
C ASP A 385 23.15 2.98 -29.28
N LEU A 386 23.79 3.89 -28.54
CA LEU A 386 23.74 5.33 -28.77
C LEU A 386 25.15 5.93 -28.68
N VAL A 387 25.55 6.66 -29.71
CA VAL A 387 26.69 7.57 -29.68
C VAL A 387 26.16 8.99 -29.82
N CYS A 388 26.17 9.73 -28.73
CA CYS A 388 25.67 11.10 -28.65
C CYS A 388 26.86 12.07 -28.75
N LYS A 389 26.84 12.99 -29.71
CA LYS A 389 27.85 14.05 -29.85
C LYS A 389 27.25 15.42 -29.56
N LYS A 390 27.99 16.25 -28.83
CA LYS A 390 27.71 17.69 -28.67
C LYS A 390 29.01 18.46 -28.54
N ALA A 391 29.27 19.34 -29.51
CA ALA A 391 30.57 20.01 -29.66
C ALA A 391 31.72 18.99 -29.65
N ASP A 392 32.68 19.15 -28.75
CA ASP A 392 33.85 18.28 -28.60
C ASP A 392 33.61 17.03 -27.74
N THR A 393 32.42 16.90 -27.13
CA THR A 393 32.10 15.82 -26.19
C THR A 393 31.29 14.71 -26.86
N VAL A 394 31.69 13.46 -26.62
CA VAL A 394 31.00 12.25 -27.07
C VAL A 394 30.55 11.41 -25.87
N LEU A 395 29.27 11.05 -25.80
CA LEU A 395 28.73 10.10 -24.83
C LEU A 395 28.36 8.80 -25.55
N ILE A 396 28.99 7.71 -25.14
CA ILE A 396 28.72 6.36 -25.62
C ILE A 396 27.81 5.71 -24.58
N VAL A 397 26.53 5.56 -24.92
CA VAL A 397 25.51 5.08 -23.99
C VAL A 397 24.90 3.79 -24.51
N ASP A 398 24.98 2.74 -23.70
CA ASP A 398 24.43 1.43 -24.05
C ASP A 398 23.32 1.03 -23.06
N VAL A 399 22.15 0.73 -23.61
CA VAL A 399 20.92 0.46 -22.88
C VAL A 399 20.86 -1.04 -22.56
N THR A 400 20.44 -1.37 -21.34
CA THR A 400 20.27 -2.78 -20.97
C THR A 400 19.03 -2.96 -20.12
N VAL A 401 18.20 -3.95 -20.46
CA VAL A 401 17.00 -4.28 -19.68
C VAL A 401 17.17 -5.62 -18.99
N ARG A 402 17.30 -5.60 -17.66
CA ARG A 402 17.55 -6.81 -16.84
C ARG A 402 16.44 -7.03 -15.82
N TYR A 403 16.14 -8.28 -15.53
CA TYR A 403 15.25 -8.63 -14.43
C TYR A 403 15.98 -8.41 -13.10
N GLU A 404 15.43 -7.56 -12.24
CA GLU A 404 16.12 -7.06 -11.05
C GLU A 404 16.03 -8.11 -9.94
N MET A 405 17.05 -8.95 -9.79
CA MET A 405 17.04 -10.04 -8.81
C MET A 405 17.44 -9.56 -7.41
N ASP A 406 18.40 -8.65 -7.35
CA ASP A 406 19.03 -8.09 -6.15
C ASP A 406 19.50 -6.63 -6.39
N GLY A 407 20.14 -6.03 -5.37
CA GLY A 407 20.63 -4.65 -5.37
C GLY A 407 21.78 -4.34 -6.32
N GLU A 408 22.51 -5.36 -6.76
CA GLU A 408 23.68 -5.21 -7.60
C GLU A 408 23.38 -5.50 -9.07
N THR A 409 22.26 -6.17 -9.37
CA THR A 409 21.89 -6.60 -10.72
C THR A 409 21.97 -5.48 -11.76
N LEU A 410 21.38 -4.31 -11.48
CA LEU A 410 21.39 -3.18 -12.42
C LEU A 410 22.70 -2.40 -12.40
N LYS A 411 23.40 -2.35 -11.26
CA LYS A 411 24.72 -1.70 -11.17
C LYS A 411 25.75 -2.47 -11.98
N ARG A 412 25.84 -3.79 -11.78
CA ARG A 412 26.69 -4.69 -12.57
C ARG A 412 26.37 -4.59 -14.06
N ALA A 413 25.09 -4.56 -14.42
CA ALA A 413 24.69 -4.39 -15.82
C ALA A 413 25.18 -3.06 -16.44
N ALA A 414 25.30 -1.98 -15.65
CA ALA A 414 25.91 -0.75 -16.11
C ALA A 414 27.44 -0.89 -16.27
N SER A 415 28.11 -1.45 -15.26
CA SER A 415 29.57 -1.64 -15.26
C SER A 415 30.03 -2.55 -16.42
N GLU A 416 29.33 -3.66 -16.65
CA GLU A 416 29.58 -4.58 -17.78
C GLU A 416 29.61 -3.84 -19.12
N LYS A 417 28.74 -2.83 -19.30
CA LYS A 417 28.69 -2.03 -20.53
C LYS A 417 29.83 -1.02 -20.61
N VAL A 418 30.21 -0.41 -19.49
CA VAL A 418 31.38 0.47 -19.44
C VAL A 418 32.64 -0.32 -19.80
N GLU A 419 32.87 -1.46 -19.13
CA GLU A 419 34.02 -2.34 -19.39
C GLU A 419 34.06 -2.82 -20.86
N HIS A 420 32.90 -3.08 -21.46
CA HIS A 420 32.82 -3.58 -22.83
C HIS A 420 33.22 -2.54 -23.90
N TYR A 421 32.88 -1.26 -23.70
CA TYR A 421 33.09 -0.21 -24.71
C TYR A 421 34.19 0.80 -24.38
N LEU A 422 34.67 0.85 -23.14
CA LEU A 422 35.79 1.72 -22.76
C LEU A 422 37.02 1.52 -23.68
N PRO A 423 37.43 0.29 -24.05
CA PRO A 423 38.59 0.08 -24.91
C PRO A 423 38.46 0.69 -26.32
N VAL A 424 37.24 0.84 -26.84
CA VAL A 424 36.97 1.38 -28.19
C VAL A 424 36.49 2.83 -28.16
N GLY A 425 36.40 3.45 -26.99
CA GLY A 425 35.82 4.78 -26.83
C GLY A 425 36.56 5.87 -27.61
N GLN A 426 37.89 5.84 -27.61
CA GLN A 426 38.68 6.81 -28.38
C GLN A 426 38.44 6.65 -29.89
N GLN A 427 38.46 5.41 -30.38
CA GLN A 427 38.22 5.10 -31.80
C GLN A 427 36.83 5.57 -32.26
N ILE A 428 35.79 5.42 -31.42
CA ILE A 428 34.45 5.96 -31.71
C ILE A 428 34.49 7.49 -31.77
N THR A 429 35.18 8.11 -30.81
CA THR A 429 35.29 9.57 -30.68
C THR A 429 35.95 10.20 -31.90
N ASP A 430 37.04 9.61 -32.37
CA ASP A 430 37.75 10.06 -33.57
C ASP A 430 36.85 9.95 -34.81
N LYS A 431 36.12 8.83 -34.97
CA LYS A 431 35.20 8.61 -36.09
C LYS A 431 34.03 9.60 -36.15
N VAL A 432 33.55 10.09 -35.00
CA VAL A 432 32.46 11.08 -34.96
C VAL A 432 32.98 12.53 -34.86
N GLY A 433 34.31 12.72 -34.86
CA GLY A 433 34.97 14.02 -34.78
C GLY A 433 34.74 14.74 -33.45
N GLY A 434 34.90 14.04 -32.33
CA GLY A 434 34.97 14.61 -30.97
C GLY A 434 36.41 14.70 -30.45
N ARG A 435 36.59 15.22 -29.23
CA ARG A 435 37.90 15.29 -28.54
C ARG A 435 37.93 14.51 -27.23
N CYS A 436 36.81 14.41 -26.52
CA CYS A 436 36.71 13.68 -25.27
C CYS A 436 35.46 12.81 -25.24
N PHE A 437 35.52 11.72 -24.48
CA PHE A 437 34.39 10.80 -24.36
C PHE A 437 34.11 10.31 -22.96
N LYS A 438 32.87 9.85 -22.75
CA LYS A 438 32.46 9.05 -21.59
C LYS A 438 31.67 7.86 -22.06
N VAL A 439 31.94 6.70 -21.46
CA VAL A 439 31.15 5.48 -21.66
C VAL A 439 30.24 5.28 -20.46
N MET A 440 28.95 5.07 -20.70
CA MET A 440 27.96 4.91 -19.64
C MET A 440 26.96 3.80 -19.97
N GLY A 441 26.79 2.86 -19.05
CA GLY A 441 25.66 1.93 -19.11
C GLY A 441 24.37 2.60 -18.68
N PHE A 442 23.27 2.30 -19.37
CA PHE A 442 21.92 2.77 -19.05
C PHE A 442 21.00 1.59 -18.72
N PRO A 443 21.13 1.00 -17.51
CA PRO A 443 20.30 -0.12 -17.09
C PRO A 443 18.86 0.33 -16.79
N VAL A 444 17.89 -0.46 -17.20
CA VAL A 444 16.49 -0.34 -16.78
C VAL A 444 16.00 -1.71 -16.33
N GLY A 445 15.21 -1.71 -15.27
CA GLY A 445 14.65 -2.93 -14.76
C GLY A 445 13.48 -3.46 -15.58
N ALA A 446 13.41 -4.78 -15.79
CA ALA A 446 12.33 -5.44 -16.52
C ALA A 446 10.96 -5.27 -15.83
N ARG A 447 10.93 -5.05 -14.51
CA ARG A 447 9.71 -4.73 -13.74
C ARG A 447 9.51 -3.21 -13.58
N GLY A 448 10.18 -2.43 -14.41
CA GLY A 448 10.13 -0.97 -14.42
C GLY A 448 11.00 -0.31 -13.35
N LYS A 449 12.00 -0.97 -12.78
CA LYS A 449 12.92 -0.30 -11.85
C LYS A 449 13.73 0.78 -12.59
N TRP A 450 13.72 1.98 -12.04
CA TRP A 450 14.64 3.05 -12.41
C TRP A 450 15.82 3.10 -11.42
N PRO A 451 17.05 2.79 -11.84
CA PRO A 451 18.24 2.94 -10.99
C PRO A 451 18.71 4.41 -10.96
N ALA A 452 19.23 4.85 -9.82
CA ALA A 452 19.71 6.21 -9.64
C ALA A 452 20.89 6.59 -10.54
N SER A 453 21.70 5.60 -10.96
CA SER A 453 22.82 5.78 -11.91
C SER A 453 22.40 6.40 -13.23
N ASN A 454 21.16 6.17 -13.68
CA ASN A 454 20.65 6.78 -14.90
C ASN A 454 20.49 8.29 -14.79
N ASN A 455 20.36 8.83 -13.57
CA ASN A 455 20.31 10.29 -13.37
C ASN A 455 21.66 10.93 -13.72
N THR A 456 22.77 10.22 -13.55
CA THR A 456 24.10 10.68 -14.00
C THR A 456 24.14 10.79 -15.51
N VAL A 457 23.62 9.80 -16.24
CA VAL A 457 23.52 9.85 -17.72
C VAL A 457 22.67 11.05 -18.16
N LEU A 458 21.53 11.27 -17.51
CA LEU A 458 20.68 12.41 -17.80
C LEU A 458 21.37 13.74 -17.48
N ALA A 459 22.16 13.82 -16.41
CA ALA A 459 22.92 15.02 -16.07
C ALA A 459 23.96 15.36 -17.15
N GLU A 460 24.72 14.35 -17.61
CA GLU A 460 25.67 14.50 -18.71
C GLU A 460 24.99 14.96 -20.01
N LEU A 461 23.76 14.52 -20.26
CA LEU A 461 22.96 14.97 -21.40
C LEU A 461 22.43 16.42 -21.27
N GLY A 462 22.59 17.09 -20.13
CA GLY A 462 22.02 18.42 -19.89
C GLY A 462 20.57 18.42 -19.38
N VAL A 463 20.08 17.25 -19.00
CA VAL A 463 18.91 16.93 -18.15
C VAL A 463 18.54 17.88 -17.00
N PRO A 464 17.56 18.82 -17.05
CA PRO A 464 17.20 19.55 -15.82
C PRO A 464 16.53 18.61 -14.79
N ALA A 465 16.84 18.78 -13.50
CA ALA A 465 16.42 17.87 -12.43
C ALA A 465 14.88 17.65 -12.38
N GLY A 466 14.09 18.69 -12.59
CA GLY A 466 12.62 18.58 -12.64
C GLY A 466 12.12 17.64 -13.74
N ARG A 467 12.80 17.64 -14.88
CA ARG A 467 12.47 16.82 -16.04
C ARG A 467 13.01 15.39 -15.94
N MET A 468 14.18 15.20 -15.30
CA MET A 468 14.71 13.86 -15.03
C MET A 468 13.67 12.96 -14.37
N ARG A 469 12.92 13.47 -13.39
CA ARG A 469 11.87 12.72 -12.69
C ARG A 469 10.74 12.31 -13.63
N THR A 470 10.30 13.20 -14.52
CA THR A 470 9.24 12.92 -15.49
C THR A 470 9.70 11.89 -16.52
N PHE A 471 10.93 12.01 -17.02
CA PHE A 471 11.54 11.06 -17.93
C PHE A 471 11.73 9.67 -17.28
N ALA A 472 12.23 9.63 -16.04
CA ALA A 472 12.39 8.40 -15.28
C ALA A 472 11.05 7.66 -15.09
N ARG A 473 9.97 8.39 -14.76
CA ARG A 473 8.61 7.81 -14.66
C ARG A 473 8.12 7.28 -16.01
N LEU A 474 8.37 8.03 -17.10
CA LEU A 474 8.01 7.60 -18.45
C LEU A 474 8.70 6.30 -18.84
N VAL A 475 10.03 6.24 -18.71
CA VAL A 475 10.83 5.05 -19.07
C VAL A 475 10.47 3.87 -18.18
N SER A 476 10.40 4.06 -16.85
CA SER A 476 9.96 3.03 -15.90
C SER A 476 8.62 2.41 -16.30
N ARG A 477 7.61 3.26 -16.54
CA ARG A 477 6.28 2.82 -16.96
C ARG A 477 6.31 2.09 -18.30
N ARG A 478 6.97 2.67 -19.31
CA ARG A 478 6.98 2.12 -20.68
C ARG A 478 7.67 0.76 -20.71
N THR A 479 8.82 0.64 -20.03
CA THR A 479 9.54 -0.64 -19.91
C THR A 479 8.68 -1.71 -19.24
N LEU A 480 7.98 -1.37 -18.15
CA LEU A 480 7.04 -2.30 -17.51
C LEU A 480 5.93 -2.73 -18.48
N LEU A 481 5.28 -1.80 -19.18
CA LEU A 481 4.23 -2.13 -20.16
C LEU A 481 4.75 -3.05 -21.28
N TYR A 482 5.94 -2.77 -21.82
CA TYR A 482 6.57 -3.63 -22.83
C TYR A 482 6.92 -5.01 -22.29
N SER A 483 7.32 -5.12 -21.02
CA SER A 483 7.50 -6.42 -20.36
C SER A 483 6.19 -7.19 -20.22
N LEU A 484 5.07 -6.51 -19.95
CA LEU A 484 3.76 -7.16 -19.91
C LEU A 484 3.30 -7.63 -21.30
N ASP A 485 3.61 -6.88 -22.36
CA ASP A 485 3.36 -7.32 -23.73
C ASP A 485 4.16 -8.60 -24.06
N ILE A 486 5.45 -8.66 -23.68
CA ILE A 486 6.29 -9.86 -23.83
C ILE A 486 5.66 -11.05 -23.10
N LEU A 487 5.23 -10.88 -21.85
CA LEU A 487 4.59 -11.93 -21.07
C LEU A 487 3.27 -12.39 -21.70
N ARG A 488 2.44 -11.46 -22.18
CA ARG A 488 1.20 -11.79 -22.88
C ARG A 488 1.48 -12.62 -24.13
N ASP A 489 2.42 -12.18 -24.96
CA ASP A 489 2.72 -12.84 -26.22
C ASP A 489 3.38 -14.21 -26.01
N PHE A 490 4.19 -14.36 -24.97
CA PHE A 490 4.69 -15.67 -24.53
C PHE A 490 3.57 -16.66 -24.18
N MET A 491 2.52 -16.16 -23.50
CA MET A 491 1.39 -16.95 -23.01
C MET A 491 0.34 -17.27 -24.09
N ARG A 492 0.31 -16.55 -25.21
CA ARG A 492 -0.57 -16.85 -26.35
C ARG A 492 -0.13 -18.15 -27.01
N GLU A 493 -1.07 -19.04 -27.32
CA GLU A 493 -0.79 -20.21 -28.17
C GLU A 493 -0.39 -19.76 -29.58
N PRO A 494 0.53 -20.47 -30.27
CA PRO A 494 0.83 -20.16 -31.67
C PRO A 494 -0.46 -20.36 -32.48
N ALA A 495 -0.74 -19.46 -33.42
CA ALA A 495 -1.89 -19.64 -34.31
C ALA A 495 -1.70 -20.91 -35.16
N GLY A 496 -2.35 -22.00 -34.76
CA GLY A 496 -2.46 -23.26 -35.48
C GLY A 496 -3.92 -23.71 -35.46
N ARG A 497 -4.40 -24.20 -36.61
CA ARG A 497 -5.80 -24.52 -36.94
C ARG A 497 -6.62 -25.04 -35.74
N GLY A 498 -7.72 -24.34 -35.45
CA GLY A 498 -8.94 -24.94 -34.93
C GLY A 498 -8.91 -25.55 -33.53
N THR A 499 -8.64 -24.76 -32.49
CA THR A 499 -9.38 -24.90 -31.22
C THR A 499 -9.22 -23.61 -30.41
N ARG A 500 -10.33 -22.91 -30.14
CA ARG A 500 -10.33 -21.74 -29.25
C ARG A 500 -10.15 -22.22 -27.81
N VAL A 501 -8.93 -22.13 -27.26
CA VAL A 501 -8.73 -22.19 -25.82
C VAL A 501 -9.00 -20.81 -25.22
N ALA A 502 -9.98 -20.74 -24.31
CA ALA A 502 -10.46 -19.51 -23.71
C ALA A 502 -9.39 -18.82 -22.86
N LEU A 503 -9.00 -17.60 -23.25
CA LEU A 503 -8.33 -16.64 -22.39
C LEU A 503 -9.34 -16.15 -21.35
N ILE A 504 -9.07 -16.41 -20.07
CA ILE A 504 -9.64 -15.77 -18.86
C ILE A 504 -11.17 -15.57 -18.95
N PRO A 505 -12.00 -16.43 -18.32
CA PRO A 505 -13.44 -16.19 -18.34
C PRO A 505 -13.74 -14.88 -17.62
N ALA A 506 -14.27 -13.90 -18.37
CA ALA A 506 -15.13 -12.89 -17.79
C ALA A 506 -16.33 -13.64 -17.22
N ALA A 507 -16.50 -13.58 -15.90
CA ALA A 507 -17.69 -14.12 -15.27
C ALA A 507 -18.89 -13.24 -15.67
N THR A 508 -19.55 -13.58 -16.76
CA THR A 508 -20.92 -13.17 -17.04
C THR A 508 -21.82 -14.10 -16.26
N GLY A 509 -22.37 -13.62 -15.14
CA GLY A 509 -23.52 -14.24 -14.51
C GLY A 509 -24.76 -13.96 -15.37
N ALA A 510 -25.31 -14.99 -15.97
CA ALA A 510 -26.68 -15.00 -16.45
C ALA A 510 -27.51 -15.82 -15.43
N ALA A 511 -28.65 -15.25 -15.09
CA ALA A 511 -29.66 -15.80 -14.20
C ALA A 511 -30.12 -17.20 -14.64
N ASN A 512 -30.27 -18.09 -13.65
CA ASN A 512 -31.52 -18.74 -13.30
C ASN A 512 -31.40 -19.31 -11.88
#